data_AF-A0ABD3JSC4-F1
#
_entry.id   AF-A0ABD3JSC4-F1
#
_cell.length_a   1.000
_cell.length_b   1.000
_cell.length_c   1.000
_cell.angle_alpha   90.00
_cell.angle_beta   90.00
_cell.angle_gamma   90.00
#
_symmetry.space_group_name_H-M   'P 1'
#
loop_
_entity.id
_entity.type
_entity.pdbx_description
1 polymer ?
#
loop_
_entity_poly.entity_id
_entity_poly.type
_entity_poly.pdbx_seq_one_letter_code
_entity_poly.pdbx_strand_id
1 'polypeptide(L)'
;MKRFMFDSQSISKLKAAAKRGGFDSGREPSRVELVTALSSIALLDIAKLKNTQSKPLLIAHTVNLRGRTDLLWHENSCGNLYMVVHWKSAVEMNEPK
;
A
#
# COMPACT_ATOMS: atom_id res chain seq x y z
N MET A 1 -13.62 -3.55 -16.78
CA MET A 1 -12.68 -3.71 -15.65
C MET A 1 -11.41 -4.39 -16.14
N LYS A 2 -10.22 -3.84 -15.84
CA LYS A 2 -8.94 -4.54 -16.11
C LYS A 2 -8.48 -5.21 -14.82
N ARG A 3 -8.05 -6.47 -14.90
CA ARG A 3 -7.50 -7.24 -13.78
C ARG A 3 -5.99 -7.37 -13.95
N PHE A 4 -5.23 -6.99 -12.92
CA PHE A 4 -3.79 -7.21 -12.84
C PHE A 4 -3.53 -8.40 -11.92
N MET A 5 -2.79 -9.39 -12.40
CA MET A 5 -2.50 -10.61 -11.65
C MET A 5 -1.05 -10.60 -11.17
N PHE A 6 -0.85 -10.89 -9.89
CA PHE A 6 0.46 -11.04 -9.26
C PHE A 6 0.60 -12.48 -8.78
N ASP A 7 1.44 -13.26 -9.46
CA ASP A 7 1.76 -14.63 -9.07
C ASP A 7 2.78 -14.67 -7.92
N SER A 8 2.99 -15.86 -7.35
CA SER A 8 3.95 -16.04 -6.24
C SER A 8 5.38 -15.61 -6.61
N GLN A 9 5.77 -15.84 -7.87
CA GLN A 9 7.11 -15.50 -8.35
C GLN A 9 7.30 -13.98 -8.46
N SER A 10 6.34 -13.24 -9.02
CA SER A 10 6.39 -11.77 -9.09
C SER A 10 6.36 -11.13 -7.71
N ILE A 11 5.56 -11.64 -6.78
CA ILE A 11 5.54 -11.18 -5.38
C ILE A 11 6.91 -11.40 -4.73
N SER A 12 7.55 -12.54 -4.98
CA SER A 12 8.88 -12.84 -4.44
C SER A 12 9.95 -11.89 -5.01
N LYS A 13 9.89 -11.58 -6.31
CA LYS A 13 10.74 -10.58 -6.96
C LYS A 13 10.51 -9.19 -6.37
N LEU A 14 9.25 -8.82 -6.15
CA LEU A 14 8.88 -7.52 -5.56
C LEU A 14 9.40 -7.39 -4.11
N LYS A 15 9.34 -8.47 -3.34
CA LYS A 15 9.91 -8.54 -1.99
C LYS A 15 11.43 -8.36 -2.02
N ALA A 16 12.13 -9.02 -2.95
CA ALA A 16 13.57 -8.84 -3.11
C ALA A 16 13.94 -7.40 -3.52
N ALA A 17 13.16 -6.79 -4.41
CA ALA A 17 13.35 -5.39 -4.81
C ALA A 17 13.14 -4.43 -3.62
N ALA A 18 12.12 -4.67 -2.80
CA ALA A 18 11.87 -3.87 -1.59
C ALA A 18 13.03 -3.96 -0.58
N LYS A 19 13.57 -5.17 -0.34
CA LYS A 19 14.76 -5.35 0.52
C LYS A 19 15.98 -4.60 -0.01
N ARG A 20 16.24 -4.68 -1.32
CA ARG A 20 17.34 -3.96 -1.96
C ARG A 20 17.20 -2.43 -1.84
N GLY A 21 15.97 -1.92 -1.83
CA GLY A 21 15.65 -0.51 -1.69
C GLY A 21 15.84 0.08 -0.29
N GLY A 22 16.44 -0.67 0.65
CA GLY A 22 16.70 -0.20 2.01
C GLY A 22 15.48 -0.26 2.93
N PHE A 23 14.47 -1.07 2.59
CA PHE A 23 13.37 -1.36 3.51
C PHE A 23 13.85 -2.30 4.62
N ASP A 24 14.51 -1.72 5.62
CA ASP A 24 15.04 -2.39 6.83
C ASP A 24 14.16 -2.09 8.06
N SER A 25 12.84 -2.06 7.87
CA SER A 25 11.98 -2.31 9.03
C SER A 25 12.25 -3.76 9.42
N GLY A 26 12.68 -4.07 10.65
CA GLY A 26 13.02 -5.44 11.11
C GLY A 26 11.91 -6.50 10.99
N ARG A 27 10.83 -6.21 10.25
CA ARG A 27 9.72 -7.05 9.85
C ARG A 27 9.64 -7.13 8.33
N GLU A 28 9.45 -8.34 7.81
CA GLU A 28 9.23 -8.51 6.37
C GLU A 28 7.87 -7.93 5.92
N PRO A 29 7.82 -7.20 4.79
CA PRO A 29 6.58 -6.64 4.29
C PRO A 29 5.62 -7.74 3.81
N SER A 30 4.33 -7.53 4.06
CA SER A 30 3.25 -8.39 3.62
C SER A 30 2.98 -8.25 2.11
N ARG A 31 2.30 -9.25 1.55
CA ARG A 31 1.90 -9.24 0.12
C ARG A 31 1.04 -8.03 -0.25
N VAL A 32 0.14 -7.62 0.65
CA VAL A 32 -0.75 -6.46 0.44
C VAL A 32 0.06 -5.17 0.44
N GLU A 33 0.99 -5.01 1.39
CA GLU A 33 1.85 -3.83 1.44
C GLU A 33 2.70 -3.70 0.16
N LEU A 34 3.29 -4.81 -0.30
CA LEU A 34 4.11 -4.82 -1.52
C LEU A 34 3.30 -4.42 -2.77
N VAL A 35 2.15 -5.05 -3.01
CA VAL A 35 1.30 -4.75 -4.18
C VAL A 35 0.75 -3.33 -4.12
N THR A 36 0.39 -2.86 -2.93
CA THR A 36 -0.08 -1.49 -2.73
C THR A 36 1.03 -0.50 -3.05
N ALA A 37 2.24 -0.69 -2.51
CA ALA A 37 3.40 0.16 -2.77
C ALA A 37 3.73 0.24 -4.26
N LEU A 38 3.72 -0.90 -4.96
CA LEU A 38 3.95 -0.93 -6.40
C LEU A 38 2.87 -0.15 -7.16
N SER A 39 1.61 -0.35 -6.78
CA SER A 39 0.48 0.33 -7.41
C SER A 39 0.52 1.85 -7.18
N SER A 40 0.88 2.28 -5.97
CA SER A 40 1.01 3.71 -5.66
C SER A 40 2.16 4.37 -6.39
N ILE A 41 3.31 3.69 -6.54
CA ILE A 41 4.42 4.17 -7.36
C ILE A 41 3.97 4.35 -8.81
N ALA A 42 3.34 3.34 -9.41
CA ALA A 42 2.86 3.41 -10.79
C ALA A 42 1.83 4.55 -10.99
N LEU A 43 0.91 4.72 -10.04
CA LEU A 43 -0.07 5.81 -10.06
C LEU A 43 0.59 7.19 -9.92
N LEU A 44 1.61 7.32 -9.07
CA LEU A 44 2.39 8.54 -8.93
C LEU A 44 3.11 8.90 -10.22
N ASP A 45 3.76 7.93 -10.87
CA ASP A 45 4.50 8.18 -12.11
C ASP A 45 3.55 8.60 -13.25
N ILE A 46 2.39 7.95 -13.37
CA ILE A 46 1.35 8.37 -14.31
C ILE A 46 0.83 9.78 -13.96
N ALA A 47 0.65 10.08 -12.67
CA ALA A 47 0.18 11.40 -12.24
C ALA A 47 1.20 12.50 -12.55
N LYS A 48 2.50 12.24 -12.40
CA LYS A 48 3.59 13.15 -12.77
C LYS A 48 3.63 13.39 -14.29
N LEU A 49 3.40 12.36 -15.10
CA LEU A 49 3.38 12.52 -16.55
C LEU A 49 2.16 13.32 -17.04
N LYS A 50 1.02 13.21 -16.35
CA LYS A 50 -0.23 13.90 -16.75
C LYS A 50 -0.39 15.31 -16.18
N ASN A 51 0.25 15.63 -15.05
CA ASN A 51 0.10 16.92 -14.39
C ASN A 51 1.45 17.64 -14.32
N THR A 52 1.48 18.94 -14.64
CA THR A 52 2.67 19.79 -14.50
C THR A 52 3.10 19.99 -13.04
N GLN A 53 2.22 19.73 -12.07
CA GLN A 53 2.48 19.88 -10.64
C GLN A 53 2.35 18.54 -9.90
N SER A 54 3.21 18.32 -8.91
CA SER A 54 3.14 17.14 -8.04
C SER A 54 1.89 17.24 -7.15
N LYS A 55 1.01 16.25 -7.26
CA LYS A 55 -0.17 16.12 -6.38
C LYS A 55 0.15 15.15 -5.25
N PRO A 56 -0.27 15.45 -4.00
CA PRO A 56 -0.12 14.51 -2.90
C PRO A 56 -0.93 13.23 -3.18
N LEU A 57 -0.36 12.08 -2.85
CA LEU A 57 -1.05 10.80 -2.93
C LEU A 57 -1.55 10.38 -1.55
N LEU A 58 -2.84 10.04 -1.46
CA LEU A 58 -3.45 9.40 -0.31
C LEU A 58 -3.74 7.94 -0.63
N ILE A 59 -3.20 7.03 0.18
CA ILE A 59 -3.49 5.59 0.14
C ILE A 59 -4.35 5.29 1.37
N ALA A 60 -5.45 4.57 1.19
CA ALA A 60 -6.33 4.17 2.29
C ALA A 60 -6.64 2.67 2.21
N HIS A 61 -6.47 1.98 3.33
CA HIS A 61 -6.81 0.57 3.50
C HIS A 61 -7.90 0.41 4.55
N THR A 62 -8.95 -0.32 4.21
CA THR A 62 -9.90 -0.83 5.18
C THR A 62 -9.34 -2.10 5.81
N VAL A 63 -9.21 -2.12 7.13
CA VAL A 63 -8.72 -3.28 7.89
C VAL A 63 -9.84 -3.84 8.76
N ASN A 64 -9.98 -5.16 8.75
CA ASN A 64 -10.90 -5.84 9.66
C ASN A 64 -10.44 -5.65 11.11
N LEU A 65 -11.36 -5.34 12.00
CA LEU A 65 -11.11 -5.14 13.43
C LEU A 65 -11.51 -6.35 14.27
N ARG A 66 -12.19 -7.35 13.70
CA ARG A 66 -12.54 -8.59 14.41
C ARG A 66 -11.26 -9.31 14.83
N GLY A 67 -11.18 -9.71 16.10
CA GLY A 67 -9.97 -10.31 16.68
C GLY A 67 -8.79 -9.34 16.85
N ARG A 68 -9.03 -8.02 16.71
CA ARG A 68 -8.03 -6.95 16.93
C ARG A 68 -8.45 -5.92 17.97
N THR A 69 -9.60 -6.12 18.61
CA THR A 69 -10.11 -5.31 19.70
C THR A 69 -10.15 -6.15 20.97
N ASP A 70 -9.98 -5.53 22.13
CA ASP A 70 -10.11 -6.22 23.44
C ASP A 70 -11.56 -6.65 23.75
N LEU A 71 -12.48 -6.32 22.86
CA LEU A 71 -13.87 -6.74 22.96
C LEU A 71 -13.96 -8.23 22.62
N LEU A 72 -14.61 -9.01 23.49
CA LEU A 72 -14.98 -10.40 23.27
C LEU A 72 -16.03 -10.50 22.16
N TRP A 73 -15.65 -10.19 20.94
CA TRP A 73 -16.53 -10.30 19.78
C TRP A 73 -16.24 -11.62 19.11
N HIS A 74 -17.28 -12.44 18.97
CA HIS A 74 -17.18 -13.62 18.15
C HIS A 74 -16.84 -13.22 16.70
N GLU A 75 -15.97 -13.99 16.05
CA GLU A 75 -15.56 -13.77 14.66
C GLU A 75 -16.78 -13.60 13.71
N ASN A 76 -17.90 -14.22 14.07
CA ASN A 76 -19.17 -14.25 13.35
C ASN A 76 -20.17 -13.14 13.73
N SER A 77 -19.79 -12.11 14.51
CA SER A 77 -20.74 -11.03 14.83
C SER A 77 -21.28 -10.35 13.57
N CYS A 78 -22.54 -9.96 13.52
CA CYS A 78 -23.10 -9.29 12.34
C CYS A 78 -22.82 -7.77 12.37
N GLY A 79 -22.54 -7.17 11.21
CA GLY A 79 -22.35 -5.72 11.07
C GLY A 79 -20.95 -5.27 10.65
N ASN A 80 -20.84 -3.99 10.30
CA ASN A 80 -19.60 -3.38 9.84
C ASN A 80 -18.66 -3.13 11.01
N LEU A 81 -17.51 -3.82 11.00
CA LEU A 81 -16.46 -3.62 11.98
C LEU A 81 -15.10 -3.56 11.29
N TYR A 82 -14.74 -2.36 10.85
CA TYR A 82 -13.48 -2.09 10.18
C TYR A 82 -12.97 -0.70 10.55
N MET A 83 -11.69 -0.46 10.32
CA MET A 83 -11.06 0.86 10.43
C MET A 83 -10.38 1.20 9.11
N VAL A 84 -10.31 2.49 8.78
CA VAL A 84 -9.52 2.98 7.66
C VAL A 84 -8.14 3.39 8.19
N VAL A 85 -7.10 2.74 7.69
CA VAL A 85 -5.72 3.16 7.89
C VAL A 85 -5.28 3.88 6.63
N HIS A 86 -4.71 5.07 6.78
CA HIS A 86 -4.32 5.88 5.63
C HIS A 86 -2.85 6.30 5.70
N TRP A 87 -2.24 6.42 4.53
CA TRP A 87 -0.90 6.94 4.33
C TRP A 87 -0.94 8.10 3.34
N LYS A 88 -0.26 9.20 3.67
CA LYS A 88 -0.15 10.37 2.80
C LYS A 88 1.31 10.56 2.42
N SER A 89 1.60 10.61 1.12
CA SER A 89 2.91 11.01 0.61
C SER A 89 2.82 12.41 0.03
N ALA A 90 3.61 13.34 0.59
CA ALA A 90 3.95 14.58 -0.09
C ALA A 90 5.01 14.24 -1.15
N VAL A 91 4.74 14.54 -2.42
CA VAL A 91 5.77 14.43 -3.47
C VAL A 91 6.41 15.80 -3.55
N GLU A 92 7.52 16.01 -2.84
CA GLU A 92 8.34 17.20 -3.01
C GLU A 92 9.14 17.07 -4.31
N MET A 93 9.09 18.11 -5.15
CA MET A 93 9.93 18.21 -6.33
C MET A 93 11.35 18.59 -5.88
N ASN A 94 12.31 17.69 -6.08
CA ASN A 94 13.68 18.14 -6.28
C ASN A 94 13.82 18.50 -7.76
N GLU A 95 14.07 19.78 -8.03
CA GLU A 95 14.40 20.26 -9.37
C GLU A 95 15.60 19.49 -9.92
N PRO A 96 15.58 19.06 -11.19
CA PRO A 96 16.78 18.51 -11.83
C PRO A 96 17.81 19.65 -11.97
N LYS A 97 19.02 19.40 -11.43
CA LYS A 97 20.19 20.26 -11.58
C LYS A 97 20.82 20.11 -12.96
#